data_AF-A0A1H3HYF8-F1
#
_entry.id   AF-A0A1H3HYF8-F1
#
_cell.length_a   1.000
_cell.length_b   1.000
_cell.length_c   1.000
_cell.angle_alpha   90.00
_cell.angle_beta   90.00
_cell.angle_gamma   90.00
#
_symmetry.space_group_name_H-M   'P 1'
#
loop_
_entity.id
_entity.type
_entity.pdbx_description
1 polymer ?
#
loop_
_entity_poly.entity_id
_entity_poly.type
_entity_poly.pdbx_seq_one_letter_code
_entity_poly.pdbx_strand_id
1 'polypeptide(L)'
;MKPLVYVETSVISYLTARPSRDVLTAARQVWTRDWWDQADQYWVRAISELVIDEASKGDPEAARRRLDVVRSIDILLVNPDCERLAQRIIEAGALPATEAEDALHVALASYHGARYLLSWNFAHLVGPDQKKHLLDTLVSLGQTPALLTTPEELLEGMR
;
A
#
# COMPACT_ATOMS: atom_id res chain seq x y z
N MET A 1 1.45 -11.18 -18.49
CA MET A 1 2.27 -10.21 -17.73
C MET A 1 1.84 -10.27 -16.27
N LYS A 2 2.78 -10.13 -15.33
CA LYS A 2 2.47 -10.12 -13.89
C LYS A 2 1.82 -8.78 -13.52
N PRO A 3 0.75 -8.76 -12.72
CA PRO A 3 0.15 -7.51 -12.26
C PRO A 3 1.09 -6.72 -11.34
N LEU A 4 1.05 -5.40 -11.47
CA LEU A 4 1.75 -4.47 -10.59
C LEU A 4 1.04 -4.39 -9.23
N VAL A 5 1.82 -4.50 -8.16
CA VAL A 5 1.40 -4.31 -6.77
C VAL A 5 2.17 -3.14 -6.20
N TYR A 6 1.44 -2.09 -5.82
CA TYR A 6 1.98 -1.02 -5.00
C TYR A 6 2.06 -1.49 -3.55
N VAL A 7 3.25 -1.48 -2.95
CA VAL A 7 3.46 -1.91 -1.56
C VAL A 7 3.54 -0.69 -0.66
N GLU A 8 2.59 -0.55 0.25
CA GLU A 8 2.57 0.52 1.24
C GLU A 8 3.46 0.18 2.47
N THR A 9 3.90 1.21 3.18
CA THR A 9 4.91 1.14 4.26
C THR A 9 4.54 0.19 5.40
N SER A 10 3.27 0.03 5.73
CA SER A 10 2.84 -0.89 6.78
C SER A 10 3.25 -2.34 6.48
N VAL A 11 3.20 -2.76 5.21
CA VAL A 11 3.64 -4.11 4.79
C VAL A 11 5.14 -4.28 5.06
N ILE A 12 5.95 -3.29 4.68
CA ILE A 12 7.40 -3.29 4.94
C ILE A 12 7.69 -3.30 6.45
N SER A 13 6.87 -2.60 7.23
CA SER A 13 6.98 -2.54 8.68
C SER A 13 6.67 -3.89 9.32
N TYR A 14 5.61 -4.59 8.90
CA TYR A 14 5.29 -5.94 9.36
C TYR A 14 6.36 -6.97 8.94
N LEU A 15 6.95 -6.83 7.76
CA LEU A 15 8.01 -7.71 7.27
C LEU A 15 9.29 -7.64 8.14
N THR A 16 9.65 -6.44 8.58
CA THR A 16 10.96 -6.16 9.22
C THR A 16 10.89 -5.98 10.74
N ALA A 17 9.68 -5.92 11.30
CA ALA A 17 9.45 -5.85 12.73
C ALA A 17 9.93 -7.12 13.44
N ARG A 18 10.30 -6.96 14.71
CA ARG A 18 10.60 -8.11 15.58
C ARG A 18 9.34 -8.96 15.74
N PRO A 19 9.46 -10.29 15.87
CA PRO A 19 8.32 -11.16 16.14
C PRO A 19 7.49 -10.64 17.31
N SER A 20 6.21 -10.39 17.05
CA SER A 20 5.30 -9.92 18.08
C SER A 20 4.73 -11.09 18.89
N ARG A 21 4.38 -10.83 20.15
CA ARG A 21 3.59 -11.76 20.98
C ARG A 21 2.09 -11.51 20.88
N ASP A 22 1.69 -10.35 20.34
CA ASP A 22 0.30 -10.08 20.00
C ASP A 22 -0.12 -10.96 18.83
N VAL A 23 -1.20 -11.72 19.01
CA VAL A 23 -1.62 -12.78 18.08
C VAL A 23 -1.93 -12.22 16.69
N LEU A 24 -2.68 -11.11 16.62
CA LEU A 24 -3.06 -10.50 15.35
C LEU A 24 -1.84 -9.93 14.63
N THR A 25 -0.97 -9.22 15.36
CA THR A 25 0.28 -8.69 14.81
C THR A 25 1.17 -9.82 14.30
N ALA A 26 1.33 -10.90 15.08
CA ALA A 26 2.13 -12.06 14.69
C ALA A 26 1.58 -12.72 13.40
N ALA A 27 0.26 -12.84 13.26
CA ALA A 27 -0.37 -13.37 12.05
C ALA A 27 -0.08 -12.48 10.83
N ARG A 28 -0.25 -11.15 10.94
CA ARG A 28 0.11 -10.19 9.87
C ARG A 28 1.58 -10.29 9.47
N GLN A 29 2.48 -10.48 10.44
CA GLN A 29 3.90 -10.71 10.16
C GLN A 29 4.14 -12.01 9.38
N VAL A 30 3.41 -13.08 9.70
CA VAL A 30 3.49 -14.36 8.95
C VAL A 30 2.99 -14.19 7.52
N TRP A 31 1.76 -13.71 7.33
CA TRP A 31 1.21 -13.52 5.97
C TRP A 31 2.03 -12.58 5.12
N THR A 32 2.60 -11.53 5.73
CA THR A 32 3.51 -10.62 5.02
C THR A 32 4.75 -11.35 4.51
N ARG A 33 5.40 -12.18 5.34
CA ARG A 33 6.57 -12.96 4.92
C ARG A 33 6.21 -13.98 3.84
N ASP A 34 5.14 -14.73 4.05
CA ASP A 34 4.71 -15.78 3.12
C ASP A 34 4.38 -15.20 1.74
N TRP A 35 3.75 -14.03 1.69
CA TRP A 35 3.50 -13.30 0.45
C TRP A 35 4.81 -12.78 -0.16
N TRP A 36 5.68 -12.18 0.66
CA TRP A 36 6.94 -11.58 0.21
C TRP A 36 7.85 -12.60 -0.50
N ASP A 37 7.98 -13.80 0.06
CA ASP A 37 8.85 -14.86 -0.45
C ASP A 37 8.37 -15.42 -1.80
N GLN A 38 7.08 -15.26 -2.10
CA GLN A 38 6.47 -15.73 -3.35
C GLN A 38 6.23 -14.60 -4.35
N ALA A 39 6.39 -13.33 -3.93
CA ALA A 39 5.88 -12.18 -4.66
C ALA A 39 6.43 -12.10 -6.10
N ASP A 40 7.73 -12.36 -6.26
CA ASP A 40 8.41 -12.29 -7.56
C ASP A 40 7.91 -13.34 -8.56
N GLN A 41 7.19 -14.37 -8.13
CA GLN A 41 6.63 -15.37 -9.02
C GLN A 41 5.32 -14.90 -9.68
N TYR A 42 4.54 -14.06 -8.99
CA TYR A 42 3.17 -13.73 -9.39
C TYR A 42 2.94 -12.24 -9.67
N TRP A 43 3.73 -11.34 -9.09
CA TRP A 43 3.55 -9.90 -9.18
C TRP A 43 4.84 -9.16 -9.57
N VAL A 44 4.68 -7.92 -10.01
CA VAL A 44 5.74 -6.92 -10.01
C VAL A 44 5.51 -6.01 -8.82
N ARG A 45 6.50 -5.83 -7.95
CA ARG A 45 6.39 -4.98 -6.77
C ARG A 45 6.94 -3.60 -7.09
N ALA A 46 6.23 -2.57 -6.66
CA ALA A 46 6.74 -1.20 -6.67
C ALA A 46 6.33 -0.47 -5.40
N ILE A 47 7.09 0.58 -5.08
CA ILE A 47 6.84 1.52 -3.98
C ILE A 47 6.89 2.95 -4.54
N SER A 48 6.79 3.96 -3.68
CA SER A 48 7.07 5.35 -4.07
C SER A 48 8.08 6.00 -3.13
N GLU A 49 8.48 7.23 -3.46
CA GLU A 49 9.28 8.07 -2.57
C GLU A 49 8.58 8.32 -1.22
N LEU A 50 7.24 8.40 -1.19
CA LEU A 50 6.48 8.49 0.06
C LEU A 50 6.74 7.29 0.99
N VAL A 51 6.81 6.08 0.43
CA VAL A 51 7.12 4.86 1.21
C VAL A 51 8.54 4.92 1.79
N ILE A 52 9.49 5.47 1.05
CA ILE A 52 10.87 5.64 1.51
C ILE A 52 10.91 6.65 2.66
N ASP A 53 10.22 7.77 2.52
CA ASP A 53 10.13 8.81 3.55
C ASP A 53 9.53 8.25 4.83
N GLU A 54 8.41 7.53 4.75
CA GLU A 54 7.78 6.88 5.91
C GLU A 54 8.63 5.76 6.52
N ALA A 55 9.31 4.98 5.68
CA ALA A 55 10.24 3.93 6.12
C ALA A 55 11.45 4.51 6.87
N SER A 56 11.83 5.76 6.61
CA SER A 56 12.94 6.43 7.29
C SER A 56 12.60 6.99 8.68
N LYS A 57 11.32 7.23 8.98
CA LYS A 57 10.85 7.85 10.23
C LYS A 57 10.89 6.87 11.42
N GLY A 58 11.08 7.34 12.64
CA GLY A 58 10.95 6.51 13.87
C GLY A 58 12.27 5.96 14.41
N ASP A 59 12.25 4.76 14.99
CA ASP A 59 13.43 4.12 15.59
C ASP A 59 14.52 3.88 14.52
N PRO A 60 15.77 4.35 14.73
CA PRO A 60 16.83 4.26 13.71
C PRO A 60 17.12 2.83 13.22
N GLU A 61 17.09 1.84 14.12
CA GLU A 61 17.34 0.45 13.74
C GLU A 61 16.17 -0.15 12.96
N ALA A 62 14.94 0.18 13.32
CA ALA A 62 13.76 -0.19 12.54
C ALA A 62 13.73 0.48 11.16
N ALA A 63 14.05 1.77 11.10
CA ALA A 63 14.15 2.51 9.85
C ALA A 63 15.21 1.90 8.93
N ARG A 64 16.40 1.59 9.46
CA ARG A 64 17.47 0.93 8.69
C ARG A 64 17.01 -0.39 8.09
N ARG A 65 16.33 -1.26 8.88
CA ARG A 65 15.81 -2.54 8.37
C ARG A 65 14.77 -2.36 7.25
N ARG A 66 13.84 -1.40 7.39
CA ARG A 66 12.85 -1.10 6.35
C ARG A 66 13.52 -0.58 5.08
N LEU A 67 14.45 0.37 5.22
CA LEU A 67 15.21 0.93 4.10
C LEU A 67 16.04 -0.13 3.37
N ASP A 68 16.66 -1.07 4.09
CA ASP A 68 17.44 -2.15 3.48
C ASP A 68 16.58 -3.06 2.59
N VAL A 69 15.31 -3.29 2.95
CA VAL A 69 14.35 -4.09 2.14
C VAL A 69 13.92 -3.35 0.87
N VAL A 70 13.64 -2.05 0.96
CA VAL A 70 13.05 -1.30 -0.16
C VAL A 70 14.05 -0.89 -1.24
N ARG A 71 15.36 -0.98 -0.97
CA ARG A 71 16.43 -0.59 -1.89
C ARG A 71 16.39 -1.26 -3.26
N SER A 72 15.88 -2.50 -3.33
CA SER A 72 15.86 -3.28 -4.57
C SER A 72 14.48 -3.30 -5.25
N ILE A 73 13.55 -2.46 -4.80
CA ILE A 73 12.19 -2.42 -5.32
C ILE A 73 12.07 -1.23 -6.28
N ASP A 74 11.30 -1.40 -7.36
CA ASP A 74 11.04 -0.33 -8.30
C ASP A 74 10.31 0.84 -7.63
N ILE A 75 10.75 2.06 -7.94
CA ILE A 75 10.19 3.29 -7.36
C ILE A 75 9.31 3.97 -8.42
N LEU A 76 8.04 4.14 -8.08
CA LEU A 76 7.09 4.96 -8.81
C LEU A 76 7.29 6.42 -8.43
N LEU A 77 7.42 7.26 -9.46
CA LEU A 77 7.64 8.69 -9.30
C LEU A 77 6.42 9.36 -8.65
N VAL A 78 6.67 10.18 -7.62
CA VAL A 78 5.67 11.12 -7.13
C VAL A 78 5.69 12.35 -8.05
N ASN A 79 4.56 12.64 -8.69
CA ASN A 79 4.45 13.78 -9.58
C ASN A 79 3.24 14.67 -9.23
N PRO A 80 3.17 15.90 -9.75
CA PRO A 80 2.08 16.81 -9.43
C PRO A 80 0.69 16.31 -9.83
N ASP A 81 0.57 15.37 -10.77
CA ASP A 81 -0.72 14.75 -11.10
C ASP A 81 -1.18 13.80 -9.99
N CYS A 82 -0.27 13.05 -9.38
CA CYS A 82 -0.56 12.17 -8.25
C CYS A 82 -1.02 12.99 -7.04
N GLU A 83 -0.36 14.11 -6.75
CA GLU A 83 -0.74 15.02 -5.66
C GLU A 83 -2.12 15.64 -5.92
N ARG A 84 -2.37 16.10 -7.15
CA ARG A 84 -3.70 16.60 -7.55
C ARG A 84 -4.78 15.53 -7.44
N LEU A 85 -4.48 14.30 -7.82
CA LEU A 85 -5.41 13.18 -7.69
C LEU A 85 -5.72 12.89 -6.22
N ALA A 86 -4.70 12.86 -5.35
CA ALA A 86 -4.86 12.69 -3.90
C ALA A 86 -5.79 13.78 -3.31
N GLN A 87 -5.57 15.04 -3.69
CA GLN A 87 -6.40 16.15 -3.28
C GLN A 87 -7.86 15.99 -3.74
N ARG A 88 -8.08 15.56 -5.00
CA ARG A 88 -9.42 15.31 -5.54
C ARG A 88 -10.14 14.14 -4.86
N ILE A 89 -9.41 13.11 -4.41
CA ILE A 89 -9.96 12.00 -3.62
C ILE A 89 -10.50 12.53 -2.29
N ILE A 90 -9.76 13.42 -1.62
CA ILE A 90 -10.18 14.05 -0.37
C ILE A 90 -11.38 14.99 -0.59
N GLU A 91 -11.34 15.84 -1.61
CA GLU A 91 -12.43 16.77 -1.94
C GLU A 91 -13.74 16.07 -2.28
N ALA A 92 -13.65 14.87 -2.88
CA ALA A 92 -14.80 14.03 -3.17
C ALA A 92 -15.37 13.31 -1.92
N GLY A 93 -14.69 13.41 -0.76
CA GLY A 93 -15.09 12.75 0.48
C GLY A 93 -14.75 11.26 0.56
N ALA A 94 -13.95 10.74 -0.39
CA ALA A 94 -13.58 9.33 -0.44
C ALA A 94 -12.55 8.96 0.64
N LEU A 95 -11.72 9.91 1.05
CA LEU A 95 -10.87 9.84 2.23
C LEU A 95 -10.96 11.15 3.03
N PRO A 96 -10.86 11.11 4.36
CA PRO A 96 -10.87 12.31 5.18
C PRO A 96 -9.59 13.14 4.96
N ALA A 97 -9.71 14.46 5.11
CA ALA A 97 -8.58 15.39 4.95
C ALA A 97 -7.44 15.19 5.95
N THR A 98 -7.68 14.45 7.04
CA THR A 98 -6.64 14.09 8.02
C THR A 98 -5.69 13.01 7.49
N GLU A 99 -6.07 12.29 6.43
CA GLU A 99 -5.37 11.11 5.90
C GLU A 99 -4.76 11.43 4.53
N ALA A 100 -3.95 12.49 4.47
CA ALA A 100 -3.35 12.97 3.23
C ALA A 100 -2.31 12.00 2.65
N GLU A 101 -1.51 11.34 3.50
CA GLU A 101 -0.51 10.34 3.08
C GLU A 101 -1.22 9.10 2.48
N ASP A 102 -2.29 8.61 3.13
CA ASP A 102 -3.16 7.54 2.62
C ASP A 102 -3.79 7.89 1.26
N ALA A 103 -4.30 9.11 1.09
CA ALA A 103 -4.84 9.58 -0.18
C ALA A 103 -3.77 9.60 -1.28
N LEU A 104 -2.53 9.96 -0.93
CA LEU A 104 -1.41 9.95 -1.86
C LEU A 104 -0.99 8.52 -2.23
N HIS A 105 -1.00 7.55 -1.30
CA HIS A 105 -0.79 6.14 -1.64
C HIS A 105 -1.83 5.61 -2.64
N VAL A 106 -3.11 5.90 -2.41
CA VAL A 106 -4.19 5.50 -3.33
C VAL A 106 -4.02 6.16 -4.70
N ALA A 107 -3.70 7.44 -4.72
CA ALA A 107 -3.46 8.18 -5.95
C ALA A 107 -2.29 7.60 -6.73
N LEU A 108 -1.14 7.35 -6.09
CA LEU A 108 0.04 6.76 -6.71
C LEU A 108 -0.26 5.38 -7.30
N ALA A 109 -0.91 4.50 -6.52
CA ALA A 109 -1.27 3.17 -6.98
C ALA A 109 -2.18 3.24 -8.21
N SER A 110 -3.21 4.09 -8.18
CA SER A 110 -4.19 4.19 -9.27
C SER A 110 -3.63 4.90 -10.51
N TYR A 111 -2.85 5.98 -10.32
CA TYR A 111 -2.25 6.76 -11.40
C TYR A 111 -1.24 5.94 -12.21
N HIS A 112 -0.41 5.14 -11.53
CA HIS A 112 0.56 4.26 -12.18
C HIS A 112 -0.04 2.93 -12.65
N GLY A 113 -1.37 2.77 -12.57
CA GLY A 113 -2.07 1.58 -13.06
C GLY A 113 -1.74 0.31 -12.28
N ALA A 114 -1.38 0.43 -11.00
CA ALA A 114 -1.23 -0.73 -10.13
C ALA A 114 -2.56 -1.47 -10.03
N ARG A 115 -2.50 -2.80 -10.12
CA ARG A 115 -3.70 -3.62 -9.95
C ARG A 115 -4.13 -3.67 -8.49
N TYR A 116 -3.14 -3.66 -7.60
CA TYR A 116 -3.33 -3.80 -6.17
C TYR A 116 -2.57 -2.72 -5.42
N LEU A 117 -3.22 -2.18 -4.38
CA LEU A 117 -2.60 -1.42 -3.31
C LEU A 117 -2.53 -2.35 -2.09
N LEU A 118 -1.32 -2.80 -1.77
CA LEU A 118 -1.08 -3.75 -0.68
C LEU A 118 -0.79 -3.00 0.61
N SER A 119 -1.66 -3.16 1.61
CA SER A 119 -1.54 -2.45 2.89
C SER A 119 -2.18 -3.22 4.04
N TRP A 120 -1.71 -2.96 5.26
CA TRP A 120 -2.38 -3.34 6.51
C TRP A 120 -3.07 -2.17 7.21
N ASN A 121 -2.86 -0.93 6.74
CA ASN A 121 -3.16 0.29 7.49
C ASN A 121 -4.12 1.24 6.77
N PHE A 122 -5.31 0.76 6.39
CA PHE A 122 -6.43 1.62 5.99
C PHE A 122 -7.60 1.42 6.93
N ALA A 123 -7.44 1.84 8.20
CA ALA A 123 -8.49 1.77 9.20
C ALA A 123 -9.73 2.63 8.83
N HIS A 124 -9.59 3.58 7.92
CA HIS A 124 -10.68 4.42 7.42
C HIS A 124 -11.46 3.76 6.27
N LEU A 125 -10.92 2.69 5.66
CA LEU A 125 -11.57 1.90 4.60
C LEU A 125 -12.03 0.52 5.12
N VAL A 126 -12.47 0.46 6.37
CA VAL A 126 -12.87 -0.80 7.03
C VAL A 126 -14.18 -1.35 6.48
N GLY A 127 -15.09 -0.51 5.99
CA GLY A 127 -16.39 -0.93 5.48
C GLY A 127 -16.43 -1.12 3.95
N PRO A 128 -17.26 -2.07 3.46
CA PRO A 128 -17.42 -2.31 2.01
C PRO A 128 -17.96 -1.07 1.28
N ASP A 129 -18.81 -0.26 1.92
CA ASP A 129 -19.36 0.95 1.33
C ASP A 129 -18.30 2.05 1.14
N GLN A 130 -17.39 2.22 2.11
CA GLN A 130 -16.27 3.16 1.99
C GLN A 130 -15.30 2.72 0.89
N LYS A 131 -14.97 1.43 0.83
CA LYS A 131 -14.15 0.86 -0.26
C LYS A 131 -14.81 1.12 -1.61
N LYS A 132 -16.11 0.82 -1.74
CA LYS A 132 -16.85 1.07 -2.98
C LYS A 132 -16.86 2.54 -3.35
N HIS A 133 -17.12 3.43 -2.40
CA HIS A 133 -17.11 4.88 -2.63
C HIS A 133 -15.76 5.37 -3.15
N LEU A 134 -14.65 4.86 -2.60
CA LEU A 134 -13.31 5.17 -3.09
C LEU A 134 -13.10 4.70 -4.54
N LEU A 135 -13.48 3.46 -4.85
CA LEU A 135 -13.37 2.91 -6.20
C LEU A 135 -14.21 3.71 -7.21
N ASP A 136 -15.47 4.00 -6.88
CA ASP A 136 -16.38 4.78 -7.72
C ASP A 136 -15.84 6.21 -7.93
N THR A 137 -15.26 6.81 -6.89
CA THR A 137 -14.60 8.12 -6.97
C THR A 137 -13.43 8.08 -7.95
N LEU A 138 -12.50 7.12 -7.82
CA LEU A 138 -11.36 6.97 -8.73
C LEU A 138 -11.80 6.80 -10.19
N VAL A 139 -12.84 5.99 -10.43
CA VAL A 139 -13.44 5.83 -11.77
C VAL A 139 -13.99 7.16 -12.29
N SER A 140 -14.74 7.92 -11.47
CA SER A 140 -15.27 9.22 -11.87
C SER A 140 -14.18 10.27 -12.16
N LEU A 141 -13.00 10.10 -11.55
CA LEU A 141 -11.81 10.92 -11.78
C LEU A 141 -10.99 10.46 -13.00
N GLY A 142 -11.46 9.44 -13.73
CA GLY A 142 -10.84 8.90 -14.94
C GLY A 142 -9.65 7.96 -14.66
N GLN A 143 -9.53 7.45 -13.44
CA GLN A 143 -8.45 6.54 -13.05
C GLN A 143 -8.90 5.09 -13.12
N THR A 144 -7.91 4.19 -13.29
CA THR A 144 -8.13 2.76 -13.04
C THR A 144 -7.85 2.50 -11.55
N PRO A 145 -8.85 2.12 -10.74
CA PRO A 145 -8.64 1.96 -9.32
C PRO A 145 -7.71 0.80 -9.00
N ALA A 146 -6.71 1.03 -8.15
CA ALA A 146 -5.98 -0.05 -7.52
C ALA A 146 -6.85 -0.69 -6.44
N LEU A 147 -7.01 -2.02 -6.47
CA LEU A 147 -7.77 -2.73 -5.45
C LEU A 147 -6.97 -2.75 -4.15
N LEU A 148 -7.51 -2.12 -3.09
CA LEU A 148 -6.95 -2.22 -1.75
C LEU A 148 -7.06 -3.66 -1.25
N THR A 149 -5.94 -4.25 -0.86
CA THR A 149 -5.87 -5.63 -0.41
C THR A 149 -4.77 -5.83 0.65
N THR A 150 -4.84 -6.94 1.37
CA THR A 150 -3.81 -7.37 2.33
C THR A 150 -2.95 -8.51 1.75
N PRO A 151 -1.75 -8.76 2.30
CA PRO A 151 -0.96 -9.94 1.96
C PRO A 151 -1.72 -11.27 2.13
N GLU A 152 -2.56 -11.36 3.16
CA GLU A 152 -3.41 -12.53 3.42
C GLU A 152 -4.40 -12.76 2.27
N GLU A 153 -5.17 -11.75 1.88
CA GLU A 153 -6.16 -11.84 0.79
C GLU A 153 -5.51 -12.23 -0.55
N LEU A 154 -4.32 -11.68 -0.85
CA LEU A 154 -3.59 -12.06 -2.06
C LEU A 154 -3.11 -13.51 -2.03
N LEU A 155 -2.66 -14.01 -0.88
CA LEU A 155 -2.28 -15.42 -0.71
C LEU A 155 -3.47 -16.36 -0.83
N GLU A 156 -4.62 -15.98 -0.28
CA GLU A 156 -5.85 -16.77 -0.39
C GLU A 156 -6.34 -16.85 -1.84
N GLY A 157 -6.24 -15.76 -2.60
CA GLY A 157 -6.59 -15.74 -4.02
C GLY A 157 -5.69 -16.59 -4.93
N MET A 158 -4.59 -17.13 -4.41
CA MET A 158 -3.72 -18.08 -5.13
C MET A 158 -4.10 -19.55 -4.93
N ARG A 159 -4.99 -19.85 -3.98
CA ARG A 159 -5.45 -21.21 -3.67
C ARG A 159 -6.62 -21.61 -4.55
#